data_AF-A0A382QR93-F1
#
_entry.id   AF-A0A382QR93-F1
#
_cell.length_a   1.000
_cell.length_b   1.000
_cell.length_c   1.000
_cell.angle_alpha   90.00
_cell.angle_beta   90.00
_cell.angle_gamma   90.00
#
_symmetry.space_group_name_H-M   'P 1'
#
loop_
_entity.id
_entity.type
_entity.pdbx_description
1 polymer ?
#
loop_
_entity_poly.entity_id
_entity_poly.type
_entity_poly.pdbx_seq_one_letter_code
_entity_poly.pdbx_strand_id
1 'polypeptide(L)'
;MSKLTNNDGLLSITSSVEEAVDPIQEMLVEERARLMAEAGLEEKKSNHFKKPQENPFTKDQRSHTTLLFGGLTWKHEHLLHGAFEGLGYKCE
;
A
#
# COMPACT_ATOMS: atom_id res chain seq x y z
N MET A 1 46.70 -3.67 -47.44
CA MET A 1 45.87 -4.77 -46.91
C MET A 1 45.54 -4.40 -45.47
N SER A 2 44.30 -4.19 -45.02
CA SER A 2 43.12 -5.05 -45.17
C SER A 2 41.85 -4.29 -44.75
N LYS A 3 40.85 -4.40 -45.63
CA LYS A 3 39.40 -4.50 -45.41
C LYS A 3 38.68 -3.47 -44.53
N LEU A 4 37.99 -2.56 -45.24
CA LEU A 4 36.69 -2.00 -44.87
C LEU A 4 35.78 -3.12 -44.32
N THR A 5 35.18 -2.93 -43.15
CA THR A 5 34.07 -3.76 -42.67
C THR A 5 32.87 -2.87 -42.44
N ASN A 6 31.83 -3.15 -43.22
CA ASN A 6 30.58 -2.40 -43.30
C ASN A 6 29.83 -2.52 -41.96
N ASN A 7 29.57 -1.38 -41.31
CA ASN A 7 28.77 -1.27 -40.09
C ASN A 7 27.37 -0.69 -40.38
N ASP A 8 26.88 -0.83 -41.61
CA ASP A 8 25.61 -0.24 -42.05
C ASP A 8 24.40 -1.19 -41.81
N GLY A 9 24.66 -2.47 -41.54
CA GLY A 9 23.61 -3.49 -41.35
C GLY A 9 23.03 -3.58 -39.94
N LEU A 10 23.77 -3.18 -38.91
CA LEU A 10 23.32 -3.32 -37.51
C LEU A 10 22.33 -2.20 -37.12
N LEU A 11 22.51 -0.99 -37.66
CA LEU A 11 21.67 0.19 -37.39
C LEU A 11 20.29 0.13 -38.09
N SER A 12 20.20 -0.59 -39.20
CA SER A 12 18.94 -0.75 -39.97
C SER A 12 17.97 -1.75 -39.32
N ILE A 13 18.50 -2.78 -38.65
CA ILE A 13 17.70 -3.77 -37.92
C ILE A 13 17.13 -3.15 -36.64
N THR A 14 17.90 -2.32 -35.93
CA THR A 14 17.43 -1.71 -34.67
C THR A 14 16.31 -0.70 -34.88
N SER A 15 16.40 0.18 -35.90
CA SER A 15 15.34 1.16 -36.18
C SER A 15 14.05 0.48 -36.67
N SER A 16 14.16 -0.56 -37.50
CA SER A 16 13.00 -1.32 -38.00
C SER A 16 12.31 -2.11 -36.88
N VAL A 17 13.06 -2.55 -35.86
CA VAL A 17 12.51 -3.23 -34.67
C VAL A 17 11.86 -2.22 -33.74
N GLU A 18 12.45 -1.06 -33.52
CA GLU A 18 11.86 0.02 -32.70
C GLU A 18 10.54 0.53 -33.29
N GLU A 19 10.48 0.75 -34.61
CA GLU A 19 9.25 1.15 -35.32
C GLU A 19 8.16 0.08 -35.28
N ALA A 20 8.54 -1.20 -35.18
CA ALA A 20 7.60 -2.33 -35.06
C ALA A 20 7.15 -2.61 -33.62
N VAL A 21 7.84 -2.08 -32.60
CA VAL A 21 7.50 -2.30 -31.19
C VAL A 21 6.26 -1.49 -30.80
N ASP A 22 6.13 -0.25 -31.27
CA ASP A 22 5.00 0.62 -30.98
C ASP A 22 3.62 0.02 -31.36
N PRO A 23 3.39 -0.48 -32.59
CA PRO A 23 2.11 -1.09 -32.96
C PRO A 23 1.86 -2.41 -32.22
N ILE A 24 2.90 -3.17 -31.88
CA ILE A 24 2.76 -4.41 -31.09
C ILE A 24 2.32 -4.07 -29.67
N GLN A 25 2.84 -3.01 -29.07
CA GLN A 25 2.42 -2.57 -27.74
C GLN A 25 0.95 -2.17 -27.71
N GLU A 26 0.49 -1.44 -28.72
CA GLU A 26 -0.93 -1.05 -28.83
C GLU A 26 -1.84 -2.28 -28.92
N MET A 27 -1.51 -3.24 -29.80
CA MET A 27 -2.25 -4.49 -29.91
C MET A 27 -2.24 -5.32 -28.60
N LEU A 28 -1.11 -5.36 -27.90
CA LEU A 28 -1.00 -6.06 -26.62
C LEU A 28 -1.86 -5.40 -25.53
N VAL A 29 -1.97 -4.07 -25.53
CA VAL A 29 -2.83 -3.33 -24.59
C VAL A 29 -4.31 -3.62 -24.85
N GLU A 30 -4.73 -3.60 -26.11
CA GLU A 30 -6.11 -3.92 -26.51
C GLU A 30 -6.49 -5.36 -26.18
N GLU A 31 -5.63 -6.33 -26.53
CA GLU A 31 -5.89 -7.74 -26.26
C GLU A 31 -5.91 -8.00 -24.74
N ARG A 32 -5.00 -7.37 -23.99
CA ARG A 32 -5.01 -7.43 -22.52
C ARG A 32 -6.32 -6.89 -21.94
N ALA A 33 -6.82 -5.77 -22.46
CA ALA A 33 -8.09 -5.20 -22.04
C ALA A 33 -9.27 -6.14 -22.35
N ARG A 34 -9.30 -6.76 -23.54
CA ARG A 34 -10.33 -7.74 -23.92
C ARG A 34 -10.33 -8.95 -22.98
N LEU A 35 -9.16 -9.54 -22.73
CA LEU A 35 -9.01 -10.70 -21.85
C LEU A 35 -9.38 -10.39 -20.40
N MET A 36 -9.03 -9.19 -19.90
CA MET A 36 -9.41 -8.74 -18.55
C MET A 36 -10.93 -8.60 -18.40
N ALA A 37 -11.61 -8.07 -19.42
CA ALA A 37 -13.07 -7.95 -19.43
C ALA A 37 -13.77 -9.32 -19.47
N GLU A 38 -13.30 -10.23 -20.33
CA GLU A 38 -13.86 -11.59 -20.44
C GLU A 38 -13.66 -12.41 -19.15
N ALA A 39 -12.51 -12.25 -18.49
CA ALA A 39 -12.21 -12.90 -17.21
C ALA A 39 -12.94 -12.26 -16.01
N GLY A 40 -13.68 -11.17 -16.20
CA GLY A 40 -14.31 -10.42 -15.10
C GLY A 40 -13.30 -9.77 -14.14
N LEU A 41 -12.04 -9.67 -14.56
CA LEU A 41 -10.92 -9.04 -13.84
C LEU A 41 -10.86 -7.54 -14.17
N GLU A 42 -12.01 -6.88 -14.21
CA GLU A 42 -12.04 -5.43 -14.25
C GLU A 42 -11.21 -4.91 -13.06
N GLU A 43 -10.33 -3.94 -13.29
CA GLU A 43 -9.62 -3.21 -12.23
C GLU A 43 -10.62 -2.39 -11.40
N LYS A 44 -11.51 -3.08 -10.69
CA LYS A 44 -12.34 -2.49 -9.66
C LYS A 44 -11.36 -2.08 -8.59
N LYS A 45 -11.29 -0.78 -8.32
CA LYS A 45 -10.62 -0.25 -7.13
C LYS A 45 -11.29 -0.90 -5.92
N SER A 46 -10.76 -2.03 -5.50
CA SER A 46 -11.16 -2.67 -4.26
C SER A 46 -10.70 -1.73 -3.16
N ASN A 47 -11.66 -1.07 -2.52
CA ASN A 47 -11.43 -0.38 -1.27
C ASN A 47 -11.10 -1.45 -0.23
N HIS A 48 -9.85 -1.90 -0.23
CA HIS A 48 -9.32 -2.78 0.79
C HIS A 48 -9.58 -2.11 2.13
N PHE A 49 -10.14 -2.88 3.06
CA PHE A 49 -10.32 -2.40 4.41
C PHE A 49 -8.97 -1.96 4.96
N LYS A 50 -8.86 -0.69 5.32
CA LYS A 50 -7.72 -0.15 6.04
C LYS A 50 -8.11 -0.01 7.50
N LYS A 51 -7.23 -0.44 8.40
CA LYS A 51 -7.40 -0.21 9.83
C LYS A 51 -7.62 1.30 10.04
N PRO A 52 -8.65 1.71 10.81
CA PRO A 52 -8.82 3.10 11.18
C PRO A 52 -7.56 3.64 11.87
N GLN A 53 -7.29 4.93 11.68
CA GLN A 53 -6.19 5.57 12.39
C GLN A 53 -6.51 5.59 13.90
N GLU A 54 -5.59 5.07 14.70
CA GLU A 54 -5.69 5.16 16.15
C GLU A 54 -5.44 6.60 16.59
N ASN A 55 -6.32 7.11 17.46
CA ASN A 55 -6.20 8.45 18.05
C ASN A 55 -5.88 8.30 19.54
N PRO A 56 -4.62 8.03 19.92
CA PRO A 56 -4.24 7.91 21.32
C PRO A 56 -4.36 9.27 22.03
N PHE A 57 -4.61 9.23 23.34
CA PHE A 57 -4.60 10.44 24.14
C PHE A 57 -3.20 11.07 24.18
N THR A 58 -3.15 12.37 23.91
CA THR A 58 -1.94 13.17 24.05
C THR A 58 -1.61 13.39 25.53
N LYS A 59 -0.39 13.85 25.82
CA LYS A 59 0.06 14.07 27.20
C LYS A 59 -0.82 15.09 27.94
N ASP A 60 -1.21 16.16 27.26
CA ASP A 60 -2.07 17.23 27.77
C ASP A 60 -3.52 16.78 28.03
N GLN A 61 -4.00 15.75 27.32
CA GLN A 61 -5.34 15.23 27.50
C GLN A 61 -5.49 14.34 28.75
N ARG A 62 -4.41 13.68 29.18
CA ARG A 62 -4.48 12.63 30.23
C ARG A 62 -5.12 13.12 31.53
N SER A 63 -4.75 14.32 31.98
CA SER A 63 -5.24 14.91 33.24
C SER A 63 -6.74 15.20 33.26
N HIS A 64 -7.38 15.23 32.08
CA HIS A 64 -8.81 15.48 31.92
C HIS A 64 -9.58 14.26 31.40
N THR A 65 -8.87 13.19 31.03
CA THR A 65 -9.45 11.93 30.58
C THR A 65 -9.67 10.98 31.76
N THR A 66 -10.87 10.43 31.86
CA THR A 66 -11.22 9.40 32.85
C THR A 66 -11.34 8.05 32.16
N LEU A 67 -10.54 7.08 32.59
CA LEU A 67 -10.58 5.70 32.13
C LEU A 67 -11.54 4.92 33.02
N LEU A 68 -12.58 4.35 32.40
CA LEU A 68 -13.56 3.52 33.08
C LEU A 68 -13.24 2.05 32.86
N PHE A 69 -13.00 1.29 33.92
CA PHE A 69 -12.75 -0.15 33.83
C PHE A 69 -13.38 -0.91 34.99
N GLY A 70 -13.98 -2.06 34.69
CA GLY A 70 -14.61 -2.90 35.71
C GLY A 70 -14.95 -4.28 35.18
N GLY A 71 -15.33 -5.18 36.09
CA GLY A 71 -15.65 -6.57 35.75
C GLY A 71 -14.40 -7.44 35.61
N LEU A 72 -13.24 -6.97 36.08
CA LEU A 72 -12.04 -7.75 36.19
C LEU A 72 -11.92 -8.32 37.61
N THR A 73 -10.92 -9.16 37.86
CA THR A 73 -10.63 -9.55 39.24
C THR A 73 -10.03 -8.37 39.99
N TRP A 74 -10.26 -8.31 41.30
CA TRP A 74 -9.77 -7.23 42.17
C TRP A 74 -8.28 -6.89 41.97
N LYS A 75 -7.43 -7.90 41.77
CA LYS A 75 -6.00 -7.70 41.54
C LYS A 75 -5.70 -6.95 40.24
N HIS A 76 -6.44 -7.24 39.17
CA HIS A 76 -6.25 -6.56 37.89
C HIS A 76 -6.77 -5.13 37.95
N GLU A 77 -7.93 -4.89 38.58
CA GLU A 77 -8.47 -3.54 38.75
C GLU A 77 -7.49 -2.68 39.56
N HIS A 78 -6.98 -3.20 40.67
CA HIS A 78 -6.01 -2.48 41.50
C HIS A 78 -4.69 -2.19 40.75
N LEU A 79 -4.20 -3.15 39.95
CA LEU A 79 -3.01 -2.97 39.13
C LEU A 79 -3.21 -1.87 38.07
N LEU A 80 -4.34 -1.90 37.35
CA LEU A 80 -4.64 -0.94 36.30
C LEU A 80 -4.84 0.46 36.88
N HIS A 81 -5.52 0.58 38.02
CA HIS A 81 -5.72 1.84 38.71
C HIS A 81 -4.38 2.53 39.01
N GLY A 82 -3.46 1.83 39.67
CA GLY A 82 -2.14 2.40 39.99
C GLY A 82 -1.30 2.70 38.75
N ALA A 83 -1.35 1.85 37.72
CA ALA A 83 -0.61 2.07 36.48
C ALA A 83 -1.09 3.33 35.73
N PHE A 84 -2.41 3.50 35.60
CA PHE A 84 -2.99 4.60 34.83
C PHE A 84 -2.98 5.94 35.58
N GLU A 85 -3.16 5.94 36.90
CA GLU A 85 -2.94 7.13 37.72
C GLU A 85 -1.49 7.60 37.64
N GLY A 86 -0.53 6.66 37.69
CA GLY A 86 0.89 6.97 37.50
C GLY A 86 1.22 7.56 36.13
N LEU A 87 0.40 7.29 35.12
CA LEU A 87 0.51 7.88 33.78
C LEU A 87 -0.20 9.24 33.63
N GLY A 88 -0.94 9.67 34.65
CA GLY A 88 -1.63 10.95 34.74
C GLY A 88 -3.10 10.93 34.32
N TYR A 89 -3.74 9.75 34.25
CA TYR A 89 -5.17 9.61 33.98
C TYR A 89 -6.00 9.62 35.27
N LYS A 90 -7.28 9.95 35.14
CA LYS A 90 -8.29 9.64 36.17
C LYS A 90 -8.83 8.24 35.94
N CYS A 91 -9.16 7.50 36.99
CA CYS A 91 -9.59 6.11 36.92
C CYS A 91 -10.87 5.89 37.74
N GLU A 92 -11.82 5.11 37.22
CA GLU A 92 -13.04 4.67 37.90
C GLU A 92 -13.46 3.25 37.48
#